data_AF-A0A6S6SAS7-F1
#
_entry.id   AF-A0A6S6SAS7-F1
#
_cell.length_a   1.000
_cell.length_b   1.000
_cell.length_c   1.000
_cell.angle_alpha   90.00
_cell.angle_beta   90.00
_cell.angle_gamma   90.00
#
_symmetry.space_group_name_H-M   'P 1'
#
loop_
_entity.id
_entity.type
_entity.pdbx_description
1 polymer ?
#
loop_
_entity_poly.entity_id
_entity_poly.type
_entity_poly.pdbx_seq_one_letter_code
_entity_poly.pdbx_strand_id
1 'polypeptide(L)'
;MAKPEEGIGICLHQLVAREEAVIKRVIAFSSSQGRNYYTADMLAAQIVIVSDNQLVDFSDMNPEGSMIVRIGGQECAEPYDVLMMRPLLVTRVMRTLDDACALL
;
A
#
# COMPACT_ATOMS: atom_id res chain seq x y z
N MET A 1 21.36 16.16 -12.57
CA MET A 1 21.67 14.88 -11.90
C MET A 1 20.36 14.11 -11.81
N ALA A 2 20.17 13.07 -12.62
CA ALA A 2 18.98 12.24 -12.52
C ALA A 2 19.12 11.40 -11.24
N LYS A 3 18.28 11.67 -10.23
CA LYS A 3 18.16 10.77 -9.09
C LYS A 3 17.64 9.43 -9.63
N PRO A 4 18.26 8.30 -9.27
CA PRO A 4 17.75 7.00 -9.68
C PRO A 4 16.35 6.85 -9.09
N GLU A 5 15.32 6.77 -9.94
CA GLU A 5 14.27 5.77 -9.85
C GLU A 5 13.89 5.31 -8.41
N GLU A 6 13.61 6.25 -7.49
CA GLU A 6 13.24 5.95 -6.10
C GLU A 6 11.86 5.30 -6.13
N GLY A 7 11.83 3.97 -6.16
CA GLY A 7 10.59 3.23 -6.12
C GLY A 7 9.86 3.42 -4.79
N ILE A 8 8.55 3.21 -4.81
CA ILE A 8 7.71 3.23 -3.62
C ILE A 8 7.71 1.83 -2.99
N GLY A 9 8.27 1.75 -1.79
CA GLY A 9 8.24 0.60 -0.91
C GLY A 9 6.86 0.42 -0.28
N ILE A 10 6.30 -0.76 -0.48
CA ILE A 10 4.96 -1.14 -0.02
C ILE A 10 5.09 -2.27 0.98
N CYS A 11 4.61 -2.06 2.21
CA CYS A 11 4.47 -3.10 3.22
C CYS A 11 3.07 -3.70 3.16
N LEU A 12 2.98 -5.03 3.18
CA LEU A 12 1.72 -5.78 3.26
C LEU A 12 1.56 -6.28 4.69
N HIS A 13 0.94 -5.47 5.55
CA HIS A 13 0.87 -5.76 6.97
C HIS A 13 -0.39 -6.54 7.32
N GLN A 14 -0.20 -7.77 7.81
CA GLN A 14 -1.27 -8.66 8.31
C GLN A 14 -2.45 -8.85 7.34
N LEU A 15 -2.18 -8.87 6.04
CA LEU A 15 -3.18 -9.14 5.01
C LEU A 15 -3.52 -10.63 4.95
N VAL A 16 -4.78 -10.96 4.64
CA VAL A 16 -5.14 -12.34 4.32
C VAL A 16 -4.53 -12.75 2.97
N ALA A 17 -4.22 -14.04 2.79
CA ALA A 17 -3.53 -14.55 1.60
C ALA A 17 -4.15 -14.13 0.26
N ARG A 18 -5.49 -14.02 0.21
CA ARG A 18 -6.21 -13.55 -0.98
C ARG A 18 -5.92 -12.08 -1.30
N GLU A 19 -5.91 -11.22 -0.29
CA GLU A 19 -5.63 -9.79 -0.45
C GLU A 19 -4.17 -9.60 -0.86
N GLU A 20 -3.26 -10.24 -0.12
CA GLU A 20 -1.84 -10.22 -0.39
C GLU A 20 -1.50 -10.64 -1.84
N ALA A 21 -2.10 -11.72 -2.34
CA ALA A 21 -1.88 -12.20 -3.69
C ALA A 21 -2.31 -11.19 -4.77
N VAL A 22 -3.44 -10.50 -4.55
CA VAL A 22 -3.91 -9.46 -5.48
C VAL A 22 -2.95 -8.27 -5.48
N ILE A 23 -2.52 -7.81 -4.30
CA ILE A 23 -1.61 -6.67 -4.21
C ILE A 23 -0.25 -7.01 -4.81
N LYS A 24 0.35 -8.17 -4.49
CA LYS A 24 1.62 -8.62 -5.08
C LYS A 24 1.53 -8.68 -6.61
N ARG A 25 0.41 -9.17 -7.15
CA ARG A 25 0.17 -9.18 -8.60
C ARG A 25 0.13 -7.77 -9.19
N VAL A 26 -0.48 -6.82 -8.48
CA VAL A 26 -0.54 -5.42 -8.91
C VAL A 26 0.83 -4.77 -8.86
N ILE A 27 1.64 -5.02 -7.82
CA ILE A 27 3.02 -4.54 -7.72
C ILE A 27 3.84 -5.05 -8.92
N ALA A 28 3.80 -6.35 -9.19
CA ALA A 28 4.51 -6.96 -10.32
C ALA A 28 4.01 -6.41 -11.67
N PHE A 29 2.70 -6.24 -11.83
CA PHE A 29 2.12 -5.66 -13.04
C PHE A 29 2.53 -4.20 -13.24
N SER A 30 2.49 -3.37 -12.20
CA SER A 30 2.93 -1.97 -12.23
C SER A 30 4.41 -1.86 -12.59
N SER A 31 5.27 -2.74 -12.07
CA SER A 31 6.68 -2.82 -12.44
C SER A 31 6.87 -3.08 -13.94
N SER A 32 6.06 -3.96 -14.53
CA SER A 32 6.07 -4.19 -16.00
C SER A 32 5.61 -2.99 -16.84
N GLN A 33 4.94 -2.01 -16.22
CA GLN A 33 4.47 -0.77 -16.85
C GLN A 33 5.39 0.43 -16.58
N GLY A 34 6.57 0.20 -15.99
CA GLY A 34 7.55 1.26 -15.67
C GLY A 34 7.25 2.02 -14.38
N ARG A 35 6.32 1.53 -13.54
CA ARG A 35 6.09 2.06 -12.19
C ARG A 35 6.92 1.27 -11.18
N ASN A 36 7.80 1.95 -10.47
CA ASN A 36 8.70 1.31 -9.52
C ASN A 36 8.02 1.10 -8.16
N TYR A 37 7.12 0.12 -8.07
CA TYR A 37 6.62 -0.37 -6.79
C TYR A 37 7.38 -1.63 -6.39
N TYR A 38 7.75 -1.75 -5.12
CA TYR A 38 8.39 -2.96 -4.58
C TYR A 38 7.89 -3.26 -3.17
N THR A 39 8.02 -4.51 -2.74
CA THR A 39 7.70 -4.90 -1.37
C THR A 39 8.83 -4.50 -0.44
N ALA A 40 8.51 -3.82 0.66
CA ALA A 40 9.46 -3.38 1.67
C ALA A 40 9.00 -3.77 3.08
N ASP A 41 9.96 -3.84 4.00
CA ASP A 41 9.68 -3.94 5.44
C ASP A 41 8.97 -2.69 5.96
N MET A 42 8.24 -2.83 7.08
CA MET A 42 7.40 -1.77 7.65
C MET A 42 8.15 -0.46 7.93
N LEU A 43 9.40 -0.56 8.41
CA LEU A 43 10.28 0.57 8.71
C LEU A 43 10.82 1.29 7.46
N ALA A 44 10.80 0.63 6.30
CA ALA A 44 11.31 1.18 5.04
C ALA A 44 10.20 1.48 4.02
N ALA A 45 8.95 1.14 4.35
CA ALA A 45 7.83 1.33 3.45
C ALA A 45 7.29 2.76 3.54
N GLN A 46 7.03 3.36 2.38
CA GLN A 46 6.29 4.61 2.28
C GLN A 46 4.78 4.36 2.27
N ILE A 47 4.34 3.18 1.83
CA ILE A 47 2.93 2.77 1.87
C ILE A 47 2.79 1.50 2.70
N VAL A 48 1.92 1.53 3.71
CA VAL A 48 1.56 0.38 4.53
C VAL A 48 0.13 -0.02 4.23
N ILE A 49 -0.07 -1.21 3.67
CA ILE A 49 -1.38 -1.74 3.32
C ILE A 49 -1.84 -2.70 4.41
N VAL A 50 -2.99 -2.41 5.01
CA VAL A 50 -3.53 -3.14 6.17
C VAL A 50 -4.98 -3.53 5.93
N SER A 51 -5.43 -4.64 6.50
CA SER A 51 -6.85 -5.03 6.43
C SER A 51 -7.67 -4.24 7.47
N ASP A 52 -8.96 -4.03 7.18
CA ASP A 52 -9.95 -3.30 8.00
C ASP A 52 -9.81 -3.50 9.53
N ASN A 53 -9.75 -4.74 9.98
CA ASN A 53 -9.74 -5.12 11.40
C ASN A 53 -8.36 -5.18 12.05
N GLN A 54 -7.28 -4.79 11.36
CA GLN A 54 -5.93 -4.87 11.91
C GLN A 54 -5.50 -3.52 12.50
N LEU A 55 -5.00 -3.56 13.73
CA LEU A 55 -4.37 -2.41 14.36
C LEU A 55 -2.95 -2.25 13.80
N VAL A 56 -2.57 -1.00 13.56
CA VAL A 56 -1.22 -0.65 13.12
C VAL A 56 -0.53 0.05 14.28
N ASP A 57 0.59 -0.49 14.74
CA ASP A 57 1.44 0.23 15.67
C ASP A 57 2.28 1.24 14.89
N PHE A 58 2.00 2.53 15.11
CA PHE A 58 2.70 3.62 14.45
C PHE A 58 4.18 3.72 14.86
N SER A 59 4.57 3.11 15.98
CA SER A 59 5.97 3.07 16.44
C SER A 59 6.83 2.14 15.58
N ASP A 60 6.22 1.17 14.90
CA ASP A 60 6.89 0.23 13.98
C ASP A 60 6.89 0.72 12.52
N MET A 61 6.32 1.90 12.24
CA MET A 61 6.28 2.50 10.91
C MET A 61 7.54 3.30 10.59
N ASN A 62 7.71 3.65 9.31
CA ASN A 62 8.84 4.47 8.89
C ASN A 62 8.85 5.81 9.67
N PRO A 63 9.94 6.16 10.38
CA PRO A 63 10.03 7.41 11.12
C PRO A 63 9.99 8.66 10.23
N GLU A 64 10.29 8.53 8.93
CA GLU A 64 10.15 9.61 7.95
C GLU A 64 8.69 9.82 7.49
N GLY A 65 7.79 8.93 7.92
CA GLY A 65 6.38 8.92 7.55
C GLY A 65 6.06 7.76 6.60
N SER A 66 4.93 7.11 6.85
CA SER A 66 4.31 6.19 5.89
C SER A 66 2.83 6.50 5.78
N MET A 67 2.28 6.25 4.60
CA MET A 67 0.87 6.36 4.33
C MET A 67 0.16 5.03 4.60
N ILE A 68 -0.96 5.09 5.31
CA ILE A 68 -1.77 3.92 5.64
C ILE A 68 -2.88 3.77 4.60
N VAL A 69 -2.81 2.68 3.84
CA VAL A 69 -3.86 2.26 2.91
C VAL A 69 -4.63 1.11 3.53
N ARG A 70 -5.92 1.30 3.81
CA ARG A 70 -6.72 0.31 4.52
C ARG A 70 -7.69 -0.41 3.59
N ILE A 71 -7.67 -1.73 3.60
CA ILE A 71 -8.57 -2.57 2.80
C ILE A 71 -9.84 -2.83 3.60
N GLY A 72 -10.93 -2.14 3.24
CA GLY A 72 -12.12 -2.07 4.08
C GLY A 72 -13.39 -1.68 3.34
N GLY A 73 -14.44 -1.44 4.13
CA GLY A 73 -15.69 -0.82 3.70
C GLY A 73 -15.76 0.65 4.09
N GLN A 74 -16.84 1.35 3.71
CA GLN A 74 -17.06 2.76 4.09
C GLN A 74 -17.20 2.96 5.60
N GLU A 75 -17.51 1.90 6.34
CA GLU A 75 -17.71 1.91 7.80
C GLU A 75 -16.41 1.59 8.57
N CYS A 76 -15.25 1.75 7.93
CA CYS A 76 -13.97 1.50 8.56
C CYS A 76 -13.74 2.47 9.72
N ALA A 77 -13.67 1.93 10.94
CA ALA A 77 -13.52 2.72 12.17
C ALA A 77 -12.05 3.10 12.46
N GLU A 78 -11.11 2.30 11.95
CA GLU A 78 -9.68 2.48 12.19
C GLU A 78 -9.09 3.60 11.32
N PRO A 79 -8.02 4.29 11.77
CA PRO A 79 -7.40 5.35 10.99
C PRO A 79 -6.79 4.83 9.68
N TYR A 80 -6.91 5.64 8.64
CA TYR A 80 -6.34 5.44 7.31
C TYR A 80 -6.17 6.78 6.59
N ASP A 81 -5.20 6.84 5.68
CA ASP A 81 -5.07 7.97 4.74
C ASP A 81 -5.84 7.69 3.45
N VAL A 82 -5.82 6.44 2.97
CA VAL A 82 -6.56 6.02 1.78
C VAL A 82 -7.33 4.72 2.05
N LEU A 83 -8.60 4.71 1.62
CA LEU A 83 -9.44 3.52 1.70
C LEU A 83 -9.42 2.72 0.38
N MET A 84 -8.96 1.48 0.44
CA MET A 84 -9.03 0.51 -0.65
C MET A 84 -10.29 -0.34 -0.52
N MET A 85 -11.34 0.03 -1.24
CA MET A 85 -12.63 -0.66 -1.15
C MET A 85 -12.61 -2.05 -1.78
N ARG A 86 -13.17 -3.04 -1.06
CA ARG A 86 -13.48 -4.37 -1.62
C ARG A 86 -14.62 -4.25 -2.67
N PRO A 87 -14.64 -5.10 -3.74
CA PRO A 87 -13.66 -6.13 -4.07
C PRO A 87 -12.35 -5.57 -4.63
N LEU A 88 -11.23 -6.25 -4.33
CA LEU A 88 -9.89 -5.90 -4.82
C LEU A 88 -9.73 -6.28 -6.29
N LEU A 89 -10.14 -5.39 -7.18
CA LEU A 89 -9.91 -5.49 -8.61
C LEU A 89 -8.57 -4.84 -8.96
N VAL A 90 -7.79 -5.46 -9.84
CA VAL A 90 -6.46 -4.96 -10.26
C VAL A 90 -6.49 -3.47 -10.61
N THR A 91 -7.47 -3.03 -11.41
CA THR A 91 -7.62 -1.62 -11.81
C THR A 91 -7.94 -0.69 -10.64
N ARG A 92 -8.73 -1.15 -9.67
CA ARG A 92 -9.01 -0.36 -8.45
C ARG A 92 -7.77 -0.26 -7.57
N VAL A 93 -7.09 -1.38 -7.33
CA VAL A 93 -5.85 -1.39 -6.54
C VAL A 93 -4.80 -0.49 -7.17
N MET A 94 -4.60 -0.56 -8.49
CA MET A 94 -3.69 0.33 -9.20
C MET A 94 -4.06 1.80 -9.00
N ARG A 95 -5.34 2.17 -9.14
CA ARG A 95 -5.78 3.54 -8.92
C ARG A 95 -5.56 3.99 -7.48
N THR A 96 -5.92 3.16 -6.49
CA THR A 96 -5.70 3.48 -5.08
C THR A 96 -4.22 3.67 -4.74
N LEU A 97 -3.32 2.86 -5.33
CA LEU A 97 -1.88 3.03 -5.17
C LEU A 97 -1.37 4.29 -5.88
N ASP A 98 -1.97 4.68 -7.00
CA ASP A 98 -1.67 5.92 -7.70
C ASP A 98 -2.07 7.14 -6.86
N ASP A 99 -3.30 7.14 -6.33
CA ASP A 99 -3.80 8.17 -5.41
C ASP A 99 -2.91 8.27 -4.15
N ALA A 100 -2.55 7.14 -3.55
CA ALA A 100 -1.64 7.11 -2.40
C ALA A 100 -0.26 7.69 -2.77
N CYS A 101 0.29 7.29 -3.92
CA CYS A 101 1.57 7.80 -4.39
C CYS A 101 1.54 9.30 -4.69
N ALA A 102 0.41 9.85 -5.12
CA ALA A 102 0.25 11.29 -5.39
C ALA A 102 0.16 12.14 -4.10
N LEU A 103 -0.05 11.50 -2.95
CA LEU A 103 -0.19 12.14 -1.64
C LEU A 103 1.07 12.01 -0.76
N LEU A 104 2.06 11.24 -1.20
CA LEU A 104 3.43 11.18 -0.63
C LEU A 104 4.26 12.38 -1.08
#